data_AF-A0A8J2RSI3-F1
#
_entry.id   AF-A0A8J2RSI3-F1
#
_cell.length_a   1.000
_cell.length_b   1.000
_cell.length_c   1.000
_cell.angle_alpha   90.00
_cell.angle_beta   90.00
_cell.angle_gamma   90.00
#
_symmetry.space_group_name_H-M   'P 1'
#
loop_
_entity.id
_entity.type
_entity.pdbx_description
1 polymer ?
#
loop_
_entity_poly.entity_id
_entity_poly.type
_entity_poly.pdbx_seq_one_letter_code
_entity_poly.pdbx_strand_id
1 'polypeptide(L)'
;MISKTILICIGTALLFAVLSMESVDAQEWNDGDGGKIKWQFECDFPGNDIRNEKIPGEQCGSLCINTNGCSHFSYFHGVCYLKKVPNGTPRQPAAGGLCGFITGSGPIGGGGVKGTYWAEQSDAGGCQMPQGDYAVTDAIALGQSQELGNLKWRQGLCGQVLRVDCGNGAIEAVVASTCNLNSGSCGVDMIGKTWRKATSNKPPGIVDCSVSLTNRNPLQGNDALCYYRPNSEINNNYYAILGVVNTGGRISSSAVASGVTGRRNNDGWFEFNGSGKPLFTKDAQVVFRYEDGSSTSFRLRDCRIAGQVQIFK
;
A
#
# COMPACT_ATOMS: atom_id res chain seq x y z
N MET A 1 -61.23 -12.69 -74.02
CA MET A 1 -61.07 -13.29 -72.68
C MET A 1 -60.27 -12.34 -71.82
N ILE A 2 -60.95 -11.73 -70.85
CA ILE A 2 -60.37 -10.85 -69.82
C ILE A 2 -60.21 -11.73 -68.58
N SER A 3 -59.03 -11.78 -67.96
CA SER A 3 -58.91 -11.71 -66.48
C SER A 3 -57.44 -11.76 -66.03
N LYS A 4 -57.06 -10.66 -65.37
CA LYS A 4 -56.04 -10.41 -64.34
C LYS A 4 -55.24 -11.60 -63.80
N THR A 5 -53.94 -11.40 -63.58
CA THR A 5 -53.33 -11.36 -62.24
C THR A 5 -51.97 -10.67 -62.28
N ILE A 6 -51.78 -9.75 -61.34
CA ILE A 6 -50.60 -8.94 -61.04
C ILE A 6 -49.58 -9.81 -60.33
N LEU A 7 -48.29 -9.72 -60.69
CA LEU A 7 -47.21 -10.13 -59.79
C LEU A 7 -46.11 -9.06 -59.77
N ILE A 8 -46.06 -8.35 -58.66
CA ILE A 8 -45.09 -7.32 -58.31
C ILE A 8 -43.85 -8.04 -57.76
N CYS A 9 -42.72 -7.99 -58.47
CA CYS A 9 -41.44 -8.44 -57.94
C CYS A 9 -40.84 -7.37 -57.02
N ILE A 10 -41.12 -7.49 -55.72
CA ILE A 10 -40.42 -6.73 -54.67
C ILE A 10 -39.10 -7.46 -54.40
N GLY A 11 -38.00 -6.97 -54.98
CA GLY A 11 -36.66 -7.35 -54.54
C GLY A 11 -36.34 -6.62 -53.25
N THR A 12 -36.79 -7.15 -52.11
CA THR A 12 -36.42 -6.64 -50.78
C THR A 12 -34.92 -6.86 -50.55
N ALA A 13 -34.18 -5.76 -50.48
CA ALA A 13 -32.83 -5.77 -49.93
C ALA A 13 -32.86 -6.40 -48.53
N LEU A 14 -32.10 -7.46 -48.32
CA LEU A 14 -31.84 -8.00 -46.99
C LEU A 14 -31.10 -6.92 -46.19
N LEU A 15 -31.84 -6.17 -45.38
CA LEU A 15 -31.28 -5.50 -44.22
C LEU A 15 -30.99 -6.60 -43.20
N PHE A 16 -29.75 -7.06 -43.14
CA PHE A 16 -29.26 -7.73 -41.93
C PHE A 16 -29.27 -6.67 -40.83
N ALA A 17 -30.32 -6.65 -40.01
CA ALA A 17 -30.26 -5.99 -38.73
C ALA A 17 -29.17 -6.69 -37.92
N VAL A 18 -28.01 -6.06 -37.84
CA VAL A 18 -26.97 -6.43 -36.89
C VAL A 18 -27.62 -6.17 -35.52
N LEU A 19 -28.12 -7.22 -34.88
CA LEU A 19 -28.37 -7.18 -33.45
C LEU A 19 -26.99 -6.99 -32.82
N SER A 20 -26.64 -5.74 -32.56
CA SER A 20 -25.61 -5.42 -31.58
C SER A 20 -26.05 -6.08 -30.29
N MET A 21 -25.47 -7.26 -29.99
CA MET A 21 -25.36 -7.70 -28.61
C MET A 21 -24.47 -6.66 -27.96
N GLU A 22 -25.09 -5.61 -27.42
CA GLU A 22 -24.45 -4.82 -26.38
C GLU A 22 -24.09 -5.84 -25.30
N SER A 23 -22.78 -6.07 -25.17
CA SER A 23 -22.25 -6.74 -23.99
C SER A 23 -22.84 -6.00 -22.81
N VAL A 24 -23.64 -6.71 -22.00
CA VAL A 24 -24.12 -6.19 -20.72
C VAL A 24 -22.87 -5.74 -20.00
N ASP A 25 -22.74 -4.43 -19.88
CA ASP A 25 -21.57 -3.77 -19.35
C ASP A 25 -21.23 -4.47 -18.04
N ALA A 26 -19.97 -4.89 -17.88
CA ALA A 26 -19.48 -5.34 -16.60
C ALA A 26 -19.57 -4.12 -15.69
N GLN A 27 -20.72 -3.93 -15.05
CA GLN A 27 -21.07 -2.69 -14.35
C GLN A 27 -19.85 -2.26 -13.54
N GLU A 28 -19.31 -1.09 -13.85
CA GLU A 28 -18.01 -0.68 -13.30
C GLU A 28 -18.15 -0.40 -11.80
N TRP A 29 -17.18 -0.85 -11.01
CA TRP A 29 -17.15 -0.59 -9.58
C TRP A 29 -16.77 0.86 -9.30
N ASN A 30 -17.57 1.54 -8.47
CA ASN A 30 -17.27 2.89 -8.03
C ASN A 30 -16.12 2.87 -7.02
N ASP A 31 -15.26 3.88 -7.06
CA ASP A 31 -14.25 4.13 -6.03
C ASP A 31 -14.85 4.82 -4.80
N GLY A 32 -14.30 4.50 -3.63
CA GLY A 32 -14.64 5.14 -2.36
C GLY A 32 -13.46 5.21 -1.41
N ASP A 33 -13.59 6.01 -0.35
CA ASP A 33 -12.58 6.17 0.72
C ASP A 33 -11.16 6.47 0.21
N GLY A 34 -11.03 7.23 -0.89
CA GLY A 34 -9.74 7.53 -1.53
C GLY A 34 -9.13 6.35 -2.30
N GLY A 35 -9.98 5.52 -2.93
CA GLY A 35 -9.58 4.32 -3.70
C GLY A 35 -9.34 3.09 -2.82
N LYS A 36 -9.68 3.18 -1.54
CA LYS A 36 -9.49 2.14 -0.52
C LYS A 36 -10.60 1.09 -0.50
N ILE A 37 -11.70 1.37 -1.19
CA ILE A 37 -12.82 0.47 -1.41
C ILE A 37 -13.30 0.56 -2.85
N LYS A 38 -13.97 -0.51 -3.28
CA LYS A 38 -14.84 -0.55 -4.45
C LYS A 38 -16.26 -0.83 -4.00
N TRP A 39 -17.25 -0.17 -4.59
CA TRP A 39 -18.65 -0.34 -4.22
C TRP A 39 -19.63 -0.17 -5.39
N GLN A 40 -20.82 -0.75 -5.26
CA GLN A 40 -21.93 -0.64 -6.22
C GLN A 40 -23.30 -0.75 -5.54
N PHE A 41 -24.33 -0.24 -6.23
CA PHE A 41 -25.72 -0.50 -5.88
C PHE A 41 -26.20 -1.86 -6.41
N GLU A 42 -27.39 -2.24 -5.95
CA GLU A 42 -28.15 -3.42 -6.36
C GLU A 42 -27.43 -4.75 -6.11
N CYS A 43 -26.65 -4.83 -5.03
CA CYS A 43 -25.88 -6.03 -4.72
C CYS A 43 -25.70 -6.32 -3.22
N ASP A 44 -25.35 -7.58 -2.93
CA ASP A 44 -24.95 -8.08 -1.62
C ASP A 44 -23.92 -9.23 -1.76
N PHE A 45 -23.27 -9.55 -0.64
CA PHE A 45 -22.53 -10.80 -0.44
C PHE A 45 -23.25 -11.59 0.66
N PRO A 46 -24.25 -12.44 0.32
CA PRO A 46 -25.11 -13.07 1.32
C PRO A 46 -24.33 -13.84 2.38
N GLY A 47 -24.71 -13.64 3.64
CA GLY A 47 -24.01 -14.21 4.80
C GLY A 47 -22.63 -13.58 5.02
N ASN A 48 -21.70 -14.36 5.60
CA ASN A 48 -20.34 -13.93 5.94
C ASN A 48 -20.24 -12.73 6.90
N ASP A 49 -21.34 -12.36 7.55
CA ASP A 49 -21.40 -11.24 8.47
C ASP A 49 -20.55 -11.49 9.72
N ILE A 50 -19.64 -10.56 10.01
CA ILE A 50 -18.82 -10.58 11.22
C ILE A 50 -19.26 -9.51 12.22
N ARG A 51 -19.94 -8.46 11.76
CA ARG A 51 -20.45 -7.36 12.57
C ARG A 51 -21.51 -6.58 11.78
N ASN A 52 -22.45 -5.94 12.48
CA ASN A 52 -23.34 -4.94 11.88
C ASN A 52 -23.42 -3.67 12.72
N GLU A 53 -23.74 -2.54 12.08
CA GLU A 53 -23.81 -1.24 12.72
C GLU A 53 -24.81 -0.30 12.04
N LYS A 54 -25.55 0.49 12.81
CA LYS A 54 -26.48 1.50 12.28
C LYS A 54 -25.72 2.80 11.98
N ILE A 55 -25.24 2.90 10.75
CA ILE A 55 -24.51 4.07 10.23
C ILE A 55 -24.97 4.39 8.81
N PRO A 56 -24.74 5.61 8.31
CA PRO A 56 -24.96 5.91 6.89
C PRO A 56 -24.13 4.99 5.97
N GLY A 57 -24.70 4.62 4.83
CA GLY A 57 -24.11 3.61 3.93
C GLY A 57 -22.74 4.01 3.37
N GLU A 58 -22.51 5.31 3.17
CA GLU A 58 -21.22 5.86 2.75
C GLU A 58 -20.08 5.63 3.76
N GLN A 59 -20.41 5.36 5.03
CA GLN A 59 -19.44 5.07 6.08
C GLN A 59 -19.13 3.57 6.23
N CYS A 60 -19.86 2.68 5.55
CA CYS A 60 -19.60 1.24 5.62
C CYS A 60 -18.19 0.84 5.20
N GLY A 61 -17.68 1.48 4.13
CA GLY A 61 -16.34 1.21 3.60
C GLY A 61 -15.26 1.52 4.62
N SER A 62 -15.25 2.75 5.12
CA SER A 62 -14.40 3.22 6.22
C SER A 62 -14.49 2.33 7.46
N LEU A 63 -15.69 1.90 7.86
CA LEU A 63 -15.86 0.99 8.99
C LEU A 63 -15.23 -0.39 8.72
N CYS A 64 -15.38 -0.92 7.50
CA CYS A 64 -14.77 -2.18 7.10
C CYS A 64 -13.23 -2.09 7.07
N ILE A 65 -12.67 -1.02 6.53
CA ILE A 65 -11.20 -0.76 6.53
C ILE A 65 -10.63 -0.84 7.95
N ASN A 66 -11.36 -0.31 8.94
CA ASN A 66 -10.92 -0.25 10.33
C ASN A 66 -11.31 -1.48 11.17
N THR A 67 -11.95 -2.49 10.57
CA THR A 67 -12.40 -3.69 11.29
C THR A 67 -11.56 -4.90 10.89
N ASN A 68 -10.81 -5.44 11.86
CA ASN A 68 -9.97 -6.61 11.63
C ASN A 68 -10.79 -7.80 11.08
N GLY A 69 -10.33 -8.36 9.97
CA GLY A 69 -10.98 -9.49 9.30
C GLY A 69 -12.15 -9.11 8.38
N CYS A 70 -12.51 -7.83 8.27
CA CYS A 70 -13.46 -7.37 7.27
C CYS A 70 -12.78 -7.35 5.89
N SER A 71 -13.42 -7.95 4.89
CA SER A 71 -12.99 -7.89 3.50
C SER A 71 -14.06 -7.25 2.61
N HIS A 72 -15.33 -7.37 2.99
CA HIS A 72 -16.47 -6.88 2.23
C HIS A 72 -17.46 -6.21 3.16
N PHE A 73 -18.36 -5.43 2.59
CA PHE A 73 -19.47 -4.84 3.30
C PHE A 73 -20.72 -4.85 2.44
N SER A 74 -21.87 -4.82 3.09
CA SER A 74 -23.12 -4.42 2.45
C SER A 74 -23.92 -3.49 3.33
N TYR A 75 -24.84 -2.76 2.71
CA TYR A 75 -25.70 -1.82 3.37
C TYR A 75 -27.14 -2.04 2.92
N PHE A 76 -28.03 -2.16 3.89
CA PHE A 76 -29.45 -2.38 3.65
C PHE A 76 -30.28 -1.74 4.77
N HIS A 77 -31.33 -1.01 4.43
CA HIS A 77 -32.29 -0.42 5.37
C HIS A 77 -31.68 0.30 6.60
N GLY A 78 -30.62 1.10 6.41
CA GLY A 78 -30.00 1.85 7.51
C GLY A 78 -28.96 1.07 8.32
N VAL A 79 -28.61 -0.14 7.89
CA VAL A 79 -27.67 -1.02 8.59
C VAL A 79 -26.51 -1.39 7.68
N CYS A 80 -25.30 -1.19 8.19
CA CYS A 80 -24.07 -1.69 7.61
C CYS A 80 -23.79 -3.10 8.11
N TYR A 81 -23.45 -4.01 7.20
CA TYR A 81 -23.06 -5.38 7.47
C TYR A 81 -21.60 -5.54 7.04
N LEU A 82 -20.70 -5.71 8.00
CA LEU A 82 -19.29 -6.01 7.75
C LEU A 82 -19.13 -7.50 7.56
N LYS A 83 -18.36 -7.88 6.54
CA LYS A 83 -18.29 -9.27 6.08
C LYS A 83 -16.87 -9.74 5.89
N LYS A 84 -16.66 -11.04 6.14
CA LYS A 84 -15.44 -11.78 5.81
C LYS A 84 -15.75 -12.81 4.73
N VAL A 85 -15.72 -12.36 3.49
CA VAL A 85 -16.11 -13.18 2.33
C VAL A 85 -14.89 -13.96 1.81
N PRO A 86 -15.01 -15.26 1.52
CA PRO A 86 -13.97 -16.05 0.85
C PRO A 86 -13.60 -15.48 -0.52
N ASN A 87 -12.32 -15.59 -0.88
CA ASN A 87 -11.83 -15.05 -2.15
C ASN A 87 -12.56 -15.68 -3.35
N GLY A 88 -12.91 -14.87 -4.35
CA GLY A 88 -13.62 -15.32 -5.56
C GLY A 88 -15.13 -15.55 -5.38
N THR A 89 -15.70 -15.27 -4.21
CA THR A 89 -17.17 -15.34 -4.03
C THR A 89 -17.84 -14.25 -4.87
N PRO A 90 -18.74 -14.60 -5.81
CA PRO A 90 -19.42 -13.62 -6.64
C PRO A 90 -20.46 -12.84 -5.84
N ARG A 91 -20.60 -11.54 -6.15
CA ARG A 91 -21.73 -10.74 -5.65
C ARG A 91 -23.06 -11.33 -6.13
N GLN A 92 -24.09 -11.16 -5.33
CA GLN A 92 -25.46 -11.53 -5.70
C GLN A 92 -26.30 -10.25 -5.88
N PRO A 93 -27.25 -10.23 -6.82
CA PRO A 93 -28.20 -9.13 -6.94
C PRO A 93 -29.03 -8.95 -5.67
N ALA A 94 -29.18 -7.72 -5.20
CA ALA A 94 -30.00 -7.40 -4.03
C ALA A 94 -30.67 -6.03 -4.20
N ALA A 95 -31.99 -6.04 -4.40
CA ALA A 95 -32.76 -4.85 -4.76
C ALA A 95 -32.70 -3.77 -3.67
N GLY A 96 -32.21 -2.57 -3.99
CA GLY A 96 -32.05 -1.47 -3.03
C GLY A 96 -30.90 -1.66 -2.03
N GLY A 97 -30.04 -2.65 -2.26
CA GLY A 97 -28.82 -2.86 -1.50
C GLY A 97 -27.62 -2.14 -2.08
N LEU A 98 -26.60 -1.93 -1.25
CA LEU A 98 -25.28 -1.52 -1.69
C LEU A 98 -24.28 -2.55 -1.17
N CYS A 99 -23.34 -2.95 -2.00
CA CYS A 99 -22.24 -3.80 -1.56
C CYS A 99 -20.91 -3.25 -2.01
N GLY A 100 -19.87 -3.62 -1.30
CA GLY A 100 -18.51 -3.27 -1.65
C GLY A 100 -17.50 -4.16 -0.98
N PHE A 101 -16.26 -3.96 -1.38
CA PHE A 101 -15.13 -4.65 -0.82
C PHE A 101 -14.01 -3.67 -0.58
N ILE A 102 -13.23 -3.93 0.45
CA ILE A 102 -11.97 -3.23 0.59
C ILE A 102 -11.12 -3.68 -0.59
N THR A 103 -10.54 -2.73 -1.31
CA THR A 103 -9.45 -3.04 -2.25
C THR A 103 -8.20 -3.50 -1.51
N GLY A 104 -8.30 -3.52 -0.16
CA GLY A 104 -7.27 -3.70 0.81
C GLY A 104 -6.35 -2.50 0.76
N SER A 105 -6.36 -1.71 1.83
CA SER A 105 -5.88 -0.33 1.77
C SER A 105 -4.82 -0.02 2.83
N GLY A 106 -3.76 -0.83 2.83
CA GLY A 106 -2.48 -0.22 2.53
C GLY A 106 -2.40 0.02 1.02
N PRO A 107 -1.40 0.72 0.49
CA PRO A 107 -1.00 0.37 -0.86
C PRO A 107 -0.90 -1.19 -0.87
N ILE A 108 -1.54 -1.88 -1.80
CA ILE A 108 -1.50 -3.35 -1.86
C ILE A 108 -0.81 -3.75 -3.13
N GLY A 109 0.15 -4.65 -2.93
CA GLY A 109 0.58 -5.51 -3.98
C GLY A 109 -0.39 -6.69 -4.08
N GLY A 110 -1.21 -6.72 -5.13
CA GLY A 110 -2.19 -7.79 -5.35
C GLY A 110 -1.53 -9.17 -5.34
N GLY A 111 -2.32 -10.22 -5.14
CA GLY A 111 -1.81 -11.59 -5.30
C GLY A 111 -1.08 -11.72 -6.65
N GLY A 112 0.12 -12.30 -6.64
CA GLY A 112 1.00 -12.35 -7.80
C GLY A 112 2.25 -11.47 -7.70
N VAL A 113 2.44 -10.73 -6.60
CA VAL A 113 3.73 -10.11 -6.27
C VAL A 113 4.78 -11.22 -6.19
N LYS A 114 5.82 -11.11 -7.02
CA LYS A 114 6.92 -12.07 -7.00
C LYS A 114 7.77 -11.86 -5.75
N GLY A 115 7.80 -12.88 -4.90
CA GLY A 115 8.67 -13.01 -3.75
C GLY A 115 9.93 -13.79 -4.11
N THR A 116 11.10 -13.23 -3.81
CA THR A 116 12.40 -13.87 -4.00
C THR A 116 13.25 -13.81 -2.73
N TYR A 117 14.44 -14.39 -2.80
CA TYR A 117 15.45 -14.37 -1.74
C TYR A 117 16.73 -13.74 -2.29
N TRP A 118 17.28 -12.73 -1.60
CA TRP A 118 18.48 -12.01 -2.07
C TRP A 118 19.75 -12.33 -1.27
N ALA A 119 19.63 -12.44 0.05
CA ALA A 119 20.75 -12.63 0.96
C ALA A 119 20.29 -13.17 2.32
N GLU A 120 21.20 -13.76 3.10
CA GLU A 120 20.87 -14.24 4.44
C GLU A 120 20.54 -13.11 5.42
N GLN A 121 21.11 -11.92 5.20
CA GLN A 121 21.05 -10.77 6.09
C GLN A 121 20.63 -9.52 5.30
N SER A 122 20.16 -8.48 6.00
CA SER A 122 19.93 -7.20 5.34
C SER A 122 21.26 -6.63 4.86
N ASP A 123 21.24 -5.70 3.91
CA ASP A 123 22.42 -4.92 3.52
C ASP A 123 22.31 -3.48 4.03
N ALA A 124 23.37 -2.71 3.80
CA ALA A 124 23.40 -1.27 4.04
C ALA A 124 22.56 -0.47 3.02
N GLY A 125 21.93 -1.14 2.05
CA GLY A 125 21.54 -0.65 0.73
C GLY A 125 20.46 0.42 0.72
N GLY A 126 19.43 0.23 -0.11
CA GLY A 126 18.58 1.32 -0.63
C GLY A 126 17.91 2.22 0.41
N CYS A 127 17.75 1.74 1.65
CA CYS A 127 17.11 2.50 2.74
C CYS A 127 18.06 3.03 3.81
N GLN A 128 19.26 2.47 3.95
CA GLN A 128 20.20 2.80 5.03
C GLN A 128 19.54 2.85 6.41
N MET A 129 18.87 1.77 6.81
CA MET A 129 18.08 1.73 8.03
C MET A 129 18.94 1.96 9.29
N PRO A 130 18.49 2.80 10.24
CA PRO A 130 19.26 3.09 11.44
C PRO A 130 19.29 1.90 12.41
N GLN A 131 20.37 1.79 13.17
CA GLN A 131 20.44 0.86 14.30
C GLN A 131 19.46 1.25 15.42
N GLY A 132 18.95 0.25 16.14
CA GLY A 132 18.06 0.42 17.29
C GLY A 132 17.40 -0.87 17.74
N ASP A 133 16.49 -0.76 18.71
CA ASP A 133 15.76 -1.90 19.25
C ASP A 133 14.56 -2.23 18.36
N TYR A 134 14.77 -3.12 17.39
CA TYR A 134 13.73 -3.53 16.46
C TYR A 134 12.71 -4.48 17.11
N ALA A 135 11.43 -4.14 17.00
CA ALA A 135 10.31 -5.00 17.38
C ALA A 135 9.93 -5.97 16.25
N VAL A 136 10.17 -5.58 15.00
CA VAL A 136 10.01 -6.43 13.81
C VAL A 136 11.40 -6.86 13.34
N THR A 137 11.64 -8.17 13.25
CA THR A 137 12.99 -8.74 13.03
C THR A 137 13.13 -9.50 11.70
N ASP A 138 12.18 -9.26 10.81
CA ASP A 138 12.13 -9.75 9.44
C ASP A 138 12.28 -8.54 8.51
N ALA A 139 12.84 -8.74 7.32
CA ALA A 139 13.15 -7.65 6.41
C ALA A 139 13.00 -8.04 4.94
N ILE A 140 12.66 -7.04 4.14
CA ILE A 140 12.54 -7.13 2.69
C ILE A 140 13.29 -6.01 1.98
N ALA A 141 13.73 -6.27 0.76
CA ALA A 141 14.02 -5.27 -0.25
C ALA A 141 12.78 -5.12 -1.14
N LEU A 142 12.40 -3.89 -1.45
CA LEU A 142 11.18 -3.59 -2.19
C LEU A 142 11.49 -3.13 -3.62
N GLY A 143 10.80 -3.72 -4.59
CA GLY A 143 11.01 -3.44 -6.00
C GLY A 143 9.89 -2.60 -6.62
N GLN A 144 9.82 -2.58 -7.95
CA GLN A 144 8.89 -1.75 -8.73
C GLN A 144 7.90 -2.54 -9.58
N SER A 145 7.69 -3.83 -9.26
CA SER A 145 6.67 -4.65 -9.90
C SER A 145 5.30 -3.97 -9.90
N GLN A 146 4.56 -4.10 -11.00
CA GLN A 146 3.25 -3.47 -11.13
C GLN A 146 2.23 -4.10 -10.19
N GLU A 147 2.42 -5.39 -9.91
CA GLU A 147 1.62 -6.16 -8.97
C GLU A 147 1.66 -5.55 -7.59
N LEU A 148 2.73 -4.83 -7.20
CA LEU A 148 2.83 -4.09 -5.94
C LEU A 148 1.87 -2.88 -5.84
N GLY A 149 1.25 -2.46 -6.93
CA GLY A 149 0.35 -1.31 -6.96
C GLY A 149 1.02 -0.06 -6.38
N ASN A 150 0.37 0.57 -5.39
CA ASN A 150 0.91 1.73 -4.71
C ASN A 150 2.00 1.39 -3.66
N LEU A 151 2.33 0.10 -3.43
CA LEU A 151 3.50 -0.30 -2.62
C LEU A 151 4.76 -0.46 -3.44
N LYS A 152 4.67 -0.35 -4.76
CA LYS A 152 5.88 -0.35 -5.56
C LYS A 152 6.81 0.73 -5.02
N TRP A 153 8.10 0.47 -5.06
CA TRP A 153 9.08 1.43 -4.60
C TRP A 153 8.88 2.77 -5.34
N ARG A 154 8.39 3.75 -4.58
CA ARG A 154 7.98 5.08 -5.06
C ARG A 154 8.42 6.20 -4.14
N GLN A 155 9.38 5.90 -3.26
CA GLN A 155 9.82 6.76 -2.17
C GLN A 155 8.74 6.93 -1.05
N GLY A 156 9.15 7.23 0.18
CA GLY A 156 8.37 7.16 1.42
C GLY A 156 8.28 5.79 2.13
N LEU A 157 8.75 4.69 1.54
CA LEU A 157 8.46 3.32 2.02
C LEU A 157 9.58 2.69 2.85
N CYS A 158 10.81 3.19 2.76
CA CYS A 158 11.89 2.76 3.64
C CYS A 158 11.51 2.88 5.12
N GLY A 159 11.72 1.80 5.88
CA GLY A 159 11.37 1.71 7.29
C GLY A 159 9.90 1.46 7.60
N GLN A 160 9.02 1.39 6.60
CA GLN A 160 7.66 0.88 6.82
C GLN A 160 7.69 -0.62 7.11
N VAL A 161 6.68 -1.11 7.82
CA VAL A 161 6.45 -2.54 8.04
C VAL A 161 5.37 -3.00 7.09
N LEU A 162 5.71 -3.91 6.18
CA LEU A 162 4.78 -4.55 5.28
C LEU A 162 4.44 -5.96 5.78
N ARG A 163 3.18 -6.35 5.62
CA ARG A 163 2.71 -7.71 5.80
C ARG A 163 2.85 -8.44 4.47
N VAL A 164 3.69 -9.46 4.44
CA VAL A 164 4.01 -10.30 3.28
C VAL A 164 3.47 -11.71 3.54
N ASP A 165 2.60 -12.22 2.68
CA ASP A 165 2.09 -13.59 2.75
C ASP A 165 2.37 -14.33 1.45
N CYS A 166 3.17 -15.39 1.52
CA CYS A 166 3.56 -16.23 0.38
C CYS A 166 2.98 -17.66 0.49
N GLY A 167 1.88 -17.83 1.24
CA GLY A 167 1.16 -19.10 1.37
C GLY A 167 1.54 -19.94 2.60
N ASN A 168 2.39 -19.44 3.49
CA ASN A 168 2.72 -20.07 4.78
C ASN A 168 2.40 -19.17 5.99
N GLY A 169 1.38 -18.33 5.84
CA GLY A 169 1.02 -17.32 6.82
C GLY A 169 1.83 -16.04 6.62
N ALA A 170 1.19 -14.94 7.01
CA ALA A 170 1.75 -13.62 6.78
C ALA A 170 2.83 -13.26 7.80
N ILE A 171 3.86 -12.57 7.32
CA ILE A 171 4.99 -12.09 8.09
C ILE A 171 5.06 -10.57 7.97
N GLU A 172 5.23 -9.90 9.10
CA GLU A 172 5.53 -8.48 9.14
C GLU A 172 7.04 -8.31 8.92
N ALA A 173 7.43 -7.54 7.91
CA ALA A 173 8.83 -7.31 7.56
C ALA A 173 9.09 -5.83 7.30
N VAL A 174 10.26 -5.36 7.76
CA VAL A 174 10.72 -3.98 7.53
C VAL A 174 11.22 -3.83 6.09
N VAL A 175 10.79 -2.77 5.40
CA VAL A 175 11.40 -2.36 4.14
C VAL A 175 12.79 -1.80 4.44
N ALA A 176 13.81 -2.62 4.20
CA ALA A 176 15.19 -2.34 4.59
C ALA A 176 16.10 -2.02 3.40
N SER A 177 15.67 -2.32 2.18
CA SER A 177 16.44 -2.06 0.97
C SER A 177 15.53 -1.98 -0.26
N THR A 178 16.13 -1.90 -1.44
CA THR A 178 15.46 -1.86 -2.74
C THR A 178 15.98 -2.96 -3.63
N CYS A 179 15.12 -3.59 -4.44
CA CYS A 179 15.54 -4.64 -5.37
C CYS A 179 15.25 -4.28 -6.82
N ASN A 180 16.25 -4.49 -7.69
CA ASN A 180 16.18 -4.35 -9.16
C ASN A 180 15.34 -3.15 -9.65
N LEU A 181 15.65 -1.95 -9.14
CA LEU A 181 14.96 -0.74 -9.59
C LEU A 181 15.10 -0.59 -11.11
N ASN A 182 14.04 -0.08 -11.74
CA ASN A 182 13.86 0.07 -13.19
C ASN A 182 13.66 -1.24 -13.98
N SER A 183 13.64 -2.41 -13.35
CA SER A 183 13.33 -3.66 -14.06
C SER A 183 11.83 -3.93 -14.21
N GLY A 184 11.00 -3.36 -13.31
CA GLY A 184 9.57 -3.67 -13.20
C GLY A 184 9.28 -5.12 -12.81
N SER A 185 10.30 -5.92 -12.47
CA SER A 185 10.16 -7.36 -12.24
C SER A 185 10.30 -7.75 -10.77
N CYS A 186 11.00 -6.95 -9.95
CA CYS A 186 11.11 -7.26 -8.53
C CYS A 186 9.86 -6.81 -7.78
N GLY A 187 9.23 -7.78 -7.10
CA GLY A 187 8.19 -7.55 -6.11
C GLY A 187 8.80 -7.29 -4.73
N VAL A 188 8.93 -8.36 -3.95
CA VAL A 188 9.63 -8.33 -2.67
C VAL A 188 10.78 -9.32 -2.71
N ASP A 189 11.95 -8.86 -2.31
CA ASP A 189 13.09 -9.73 -2.04
C ASP A 189 13.20 -9.89 -0.53
N MET A 190 13.40 -11.10 -0.03
CA MET A 190 13.44 -11.40 1.42
C MET A 190 14.84 -11.75 1.90
N ILE A 191 15.15 -11.40 3.15
CA ILE A 191 16.32 -11.96 3.84
C ILE A 191 16.07 -13.45 4.18
N GLY A 192 17.13 -14.23 4.38
CA GLY A 192 17.04 -15.69 4.55
C GLY A 192 16.11 -16.17 5.65
N LYS A 193 16.09 -15.49 6.80
CA LYS A 193 15.14 -15.77 7.88
C LYS A 193 13.70 -15.56 7.43
N THR A 194 13.42 -14.45 6.75
CA THR A 194 12.09 -14.08 6.29
C THR A 194 11.60 -15.03 5.19
N TRP A 195 12.47 -15.37 4.23
CA TRP A 195 12.19 -16.37 3.18
C TRP A 195 11.78 -17.72 3.77
N ARG A 196 12.59 -18.24 4.71
CA ARG A 196 12.35 -19.55 5.34
C ARG A 196 11.00 -19.59 6.06
N LYS A 197 10.64 -18.53 6.77
CA LYS A 197 9.31 -18.42 7.39
C LYS A 197 8.20 -18.33 6.34
N ALA A 198 8.35 -17.46 5.34
CA ALA A 198 7.31 -17.16 4.35
C ALA A 198 6.97 -18.36 3.46
N THR A 199 7.92 -19.27 3.29
CA THR A 199 7.83 -20.37 2.32
C THR A 199 7.85 -21.75 2.95
N SER A 200 7.98 -21.86 4.28
CA SER A 200 8.24 -23.12 4.98
C SER A 200 9.53 -23.81 4.52
N ASN A 201 10.64 -23.06 4.47
CA ASN A 201 11.98 -23.53 4.10
C ASN A 201 12.09 -24.11 2.67
N LYS A 202 11.34 -23.56 1.70
CA LYS A 202 11.56 -23.93 0.29
C LYS A 202 12.99 -23.52 -0.15
N PRO A 203 13.60 -24.25 -1.10
CA PRO A 203 14.81 -23.78 -1.77
C PRO A 203 14.60 -22.39 -2.39
N PRO A 204 15.63 -21.53 -2.46
CA PRO A 204 15.53 -20.22 -3.10
C PRO A 204 14.96 -20.30 -4.52
N GLY A 205 14.08 -19.36 -4.87
CA GLY A 205 13.40 -19.31 -6.15
C GLY A 205 12.41 -18.15 -6.18
N ILE A 206 11.38 -18.28 -7.02
CA ILE A 206 10.29 -17.29 -7.12
C ILE A 206 9.02 -17.91 -6.54
N VAL A 207 8.36 -17.20 -5.64
CA VAL A 207 7.03 -17.56 -5.11
C VAL A 207 6.04 -16.43 -5.35
N ASP A 208 4.75 -16.76 -5.40
CA ASP A 208 3.70 -15.76 -5.42
C ASP A 208 3.38 -15.33 -3.99
N CYS A 209 3.36 -14.02 -3.77
CA CYS A 209 3.03 -13.40 -2.51
C CYS A 209 1.92 -12.36 -2.67
N SER A 210 1.36 -11.96 -1.54
CA SER A 210 0.55 -10.75 -1.38
C SER A 210 1.24 -9.82 -0.38
N VAL A 211 1.10 -8.52 -0.59
CA VAL A 211 1.77 -7.51 0.25
C VAL A 211 0.80 -6.40 0.61
N SER A 212 0.80 -6.00 1.89
CA SER A 212 0.01 -4.89 2.40
C SER A 212 0.80 -4.05 3.41
N LEU A 213 0.51 -2.76 3.50
CA LEU A 213 1.07 -1.89 4.54
C LEU A 213 0.39 -2.17 5.89
N THR A 214 1.18 -2.12 6.97
CA THR A 214 0.69 -2.26 8.34
C THR A 214 0.79 -0.95 9.10
N ASN A 215 0.12 -0.86 10.26
CA ASN A 215 0.33 0.21 11.23
C ASN A 215 1.41 -0.13 12.29
N ARG A 216 2.17 -1.22 12.09
CA ARG A 216 3.18 -1.69 13.03
C ARG A 216 4.43 -0.81 12.95
N ASN A 217 4.95 -0.41 14.12
CA ASN A 217 6.24 0.27 14.20
C ASN A 217 7.39 -0.74 14.08
N PRO A 218 8.44 -0.45 13.29
CA PRO A 218 9.61 -1.33 13.16
C PRO A 218 10.44 -1.40 14.45
N LEU A 219 10.61 -0.27 15.16
CA LEU A 219 11.33 -0.18 16.43
C LEU A 219 10.37 -0.21 17.62
N GLN A 220 10.87 -0.62 18.78
CA GLN A 220 10.13 -0.58 20.05
C GLN A 220 9.63 0.85 20.35
N GLY A 221 8.45 0.91 20.97
CA GLY A 221 7.77 2.17 21.30
C GLY A 221 6.71 2.60 20.28
N ASN A 222 5.84 3.51 20.71
CA ASN A 222 4.70 3.96 19.92
C ASN A 222 4.95 5.29 19.21
N ASP A 223 5.92 6.08 19.69
CA ASP A 223 6.20 7.40 19.16
C ASP A 223 7.02 7.33 17.87
N ALA A 224 6.75 8.26 16.97
CA ALA A 224 7.60 8.49 15.80
C ALA A 224 8.98 8.97 16.24
N LEU A 225 10.01 8.56 15.50
CA LEU A 225 11.40 8.79 15.86
C LEU A 225 12.11 9.54 14.74
N CYS A 226 12.70 10.67 15.07
CA CYS A 226 13.61 11.37 14.16
C CYS A 226 15.02 10.78 14.25
N TYR A 227 15.67 10.63 13.10
CA TYR A 227 17.07 10.22 12.99
C TYR A 227 17.84 11.17 12.09
N TYR A 228 19.09 11.46 12.45
CA TYR A 228 20.09 11.83 11.46
C TYR A 228 20.40 10.62 10.60
N ARG A 229 20.55 10.83 9.28
CA ARG A 229 20.89 9.75 8.34
C ARG A 229 22.20 9.10 8.78
N PRO A 230 22.27 7.76 8.85
CA PRO A 230 23.53 7.11 9.19
C PRO A 230 24.61 7.47 8.15
N ASN A 231 25.84 7.67 8.62
CA ASN A 231 26.99 8.17 7.85
C ASN A 231 26.89 9.63 7.34
N SER A 232 25.87 10.40 7.74
CA SER A 232 25.84 11.85 7.46
C SER A 232 26.55 12.65 8.55
N GLU A 233 27.02 13.84 8.20
CA GLU A 233 27.57 14.79 9.17
C GLU A 233 26.44 15.31 10.09
N ILE A 234 26.63 15.19 11.41
CA ILE A 234 25.60 15.50 12.42
C ILE A 234 25.81 16.84 13.14
N ASN A 235 27.00 17.44 13.02
CA ASN A 235 27.38 18.67 13.71
C ASN A 235 27.49 19.86 12.74
N ASN A 236 26.66 19.87 11.71
CA ASN A 236 26.67 20.90 10.67
C ASN A 236 25.39 21.73 10.72
N ASN A 237 25.51 23.02 11.05
CA ASN A 237 24.36 23.91 11.14
C ASN A 237 23.90 24.42 9.75
N TYR A 238 24.68 24.21 8.69
CA TYR A 238 24.39 24.66 7.33
C TYR A 238 23.77 23.57 6.47
N TYR A 239 23.90 22.31 6.88
CA TYR A 239 23.42 21.15 6.15
C TYR A 239 23.02 20.03 7.11
N ALA A 240 21.87 19.40 6.87
CA ALA A 240 21.41 18.26 7.67
C ALA A 240 20.71 17.24 6.77
N ILE A 241 20.82 15.95 7.14
CA ILE A 241 20.02 14.89 6.52
C ILE A 241 19.24 14.16 7.60
N LEU A 242 17.92 14.25 7.55
CA LEU A 242 17.02 13.74 8.59
C LEU A 242 16.00 12.77 8.01
N GLY A 243 15.57 11.79 8.80
CA GLY A 243 14.52 10.84 8.46
C GLY A 243 13.60 10.61 9.64
N VAL A 244 12.43 10.02 9.37
CA VAL A 244 11.45 9.65 10.39
C VAL A 244 11.06 8.18 10.25
N VAL A 245 11.08 7.46 11.36
CA VAL A 245 10.66 6.05 11.47
C VAL A 245 9.63 5.92 12.60
N ASN A 246 9.07 4.72 12.81
CA ASN A 246 7.97 4.49 13.75
C ASN A 246 6.73 5.36 13.48
N THR A 247 6.36 5.48 12.21
CA THR A 247 5.25 6.33 11.80
C THR A 247 3.89 5.65 11.87
N GLY A 248 3.82 4.40 12.34
CA GLY A 248 2.57 3.64 12.43
C GLY A 248 1.89 3.44 11.08
N GLY A 249 2.66 3.17 10.02
CA GLY A 249 2.13 3.02 8.66
C GLY A 249 1.90 4.33 7.90
N ARG A 250 2.18 5.49 8.50
CA ARG A 250 2.05 6.78 7.80
C ARG A 250 3.27 7.02 6.91
N ILE A 251 3.06 7.05 5.60
CA ILE A 251 4.11 7.25 4.60
C ILE A 251 4.53 8.72 4.60
N SER A 252 5.84 8.98 4.78
CA SER A 252 6.36 10.36 4.75
C SER A 252 6.27 10.92 3.33
N SER A 253 5.66 12.09 3.16
CA SER A 253 5.50 12.75 1.87
C SER A 253 6.49 13.90 1.69
N SER A 254 6.76 14.66 2.74
CA SER A 254 7.70 15.79 2.72
C SER A 254 8.25 16.10 4.10
N ALA A 255 9.33 16.88 4.15
CA ALA A 255 9.87 17.41 5.39
C ALA A 255 10.31 18.86 5.21
N VAL A 256 10.12 19.68 6.25
CA VAL A 256 10.57 21.08 6.29
C VAL A 256 11.35 21.32 7.58
N ALA A 257 12.59 21.78 7.49
CA ALA A 257 13.42 22.13 8.64
C ALA A 257 13.80 23.61 8.58
N SER A 258 13.50 24.38 9.62
CA SER A 258 13.78 25.83 9.68
C SER A 258 13.34 26.61 8.43
N GLY A 259 12.18 26.27 7.87
CA GLY A 259 11.63 26.89 6.65
C GLY A 259 12.24 26.40 5.34
N VAL A 260 13.21 25.49 5.37
CA VAL A 260 13.81 24.87 4.19
C VAL A 260 13.08 23.57 3.86
N THR A 261 12.53 23.46 2.66
CA THR A 261 11.95 22.20 2.16
C THR A 261 13.06 21.20 1.88
N GLY A 262 12.96 20.02 2.49
CA GLY A 262 13.94 18.96 2.32
C GLY A 262 13.82 18.28 0.97
N ARG A 263 14.95 18.04 0.31
CA ARG A 263 15.04 17.22 -0.90
C ARG A 263 15.17 15.75 -0.49
N ARG A 264 14.29 14.90 -1.01
CA ARG A 264 14.35 13.47 -0.69
C ARG A 264 15.63 12.82 -1.24
N ASN A 265 16.26 11.99 -0.42
CA ASN A 265 17.46 11.22 -0.69
C ASN A 265 17.28 9.79 -0.15
N ASN A 266 17.65 8.76 -0.92
CA ASN A 266 17.54 7.36 -0.53
C ASN A 266 16.21 6.99 0.14
N ASP A 267 15.11 7.44 -0.49
CA ASP A 267 13.72 7.18 -0.10
C ASP A 267 13.32 7.75 1.29
N GLY A 268 13.89 7.26 2.38
CA GLY A 268 13.51 7.62 3.76
C GLY A 268 14.14 8.91 4.32
N TRP A 269 15.07 9.53 3.59
CA TRP A 269 15.87 10.64 4.11
C TRP A 269 15.59 11.95 3.37
N PHE A 270 15.70 13.07 4.07
CA PHE A 270 15.53 14.42 3.53
C PHE A 270 16.78 15.23 3.78
N GLU A 271 17.38 15.74 2.70
CA GLU A 271 18.49 16.68 2.75
C GLU A 271 17.98 18.11 2.85
N PHE A 272 18.58 18.88 3.76
CA PHE A 272 18.30 20.29 3.95
C PHE A 272 19.60 21.07 3.77
N ASN A 273 19.57 22.11 2.94
CA ASN A 273 20.70 23.00 2.68
C ASN A 273 20.29 24.43 3.07
N GLY A 274 21.03 25.03 3.99
CA GLY A 274 20.76 26.37 4.51
C GLY A 274 21.21 27.51 3.60
N SER A 275 21.76 27.21 2.40
CA SER A 275 22.26 28.18 1.43
C SER A 275 23.24 29.19 2.05
N GLY A 276 24.19 28.69 2.83
CA GLY A 276 25.20 29.50 3.52
C GLY A 276 24.73 30.12 4.85
N LYS A 277 23.52 29.78 5.34
CA LYS A 277 23.02 30.19 6.66
C LYS A 277 23.02 29.02 7.65
N PRO A 278 23.39 29.24 8.93
CA PRO A 278 23.44 28.18 9.95
C PRO A 278 22.04 27.91 10.56
N LEU A 279 21.11 27.40 9.74
CA LEU A 279 19.69 27.24 10.11
C LEU A 279 19.39 25.99 10.95
N PHE A 280 20.25 24.98 10.92
CA PHE A 280 20.00 23.66 11.52
C PHE A 280 20.68 23.52 12.88
N THR A 281 20.42 24.48 13.77
CA THR A 281 20.89 24.44 15.15
C THR A 281 20.18 23.34 15.94
N LYS A 282 20.69 23.01 17.13
CA LYS A 282 20.09 21.99 18.02
C LYS A 282 18.61 22.28 18.37
N ASP A 283 18.23 23.55 18.46
CA ASP A 283 16.86 23.94 18.79
C ASP A 283 15.97 24.20 17.56
N ALA A 284 16.54 24.09 16.35
CA ALA A 284 15.76 24.12 15.12
C ALA A 284 14.71 23.00 15.10
N GLN A 285 13.57 23.27 14.46
CA GLN A 285 12.53 22.28 14.26
C GLN A 285 12.56 21.70 12.85
N VAL A 286 12.31 20.40 12.77
CA VAL A 286 11.92 19.69 11.55
C VAL A 286 10.48 19.20 11.68
N VAL A 287 9.70 19.37 10.62
CA VAL A 287 8.32 18.88 10.50
C VAL A 287 8.25 17.89 9.35
N PHE A 288 7.90 16.65 9.64
CA PHE A 288 7.60 15.62 8.65
C PHE A 288 6.10 15.58 8.40
N ARG A 289 5.69 15.66 7.14
CA ARG A 289 4.29 15.49 6.71
C ARG A 289 4.11 14.12 6.09
N TYR A 290 2.90 13.57 6.24
CA TYR A 290 2.54 12.26 5.75
C TYR A 290 1.51 12.36 4.61
N GLU A 291 1.33 11.27 3.87
CA GLU A 291 0.37 11.21 2.75
C GLU A 291 -1.09 11.29 3.20
N ASP A 292 -1.39 10.95 4.45
CA ASP A 292 -2.72 11.10 5.05
C ASP A 292 -3.03 12.53 5.51
N GLY A 293 -2.12 13.48 5.28
CA GLY A 293 -2.24 14.88 5.69
C GLY A 293 -1.80 15.17 7.13
N SER A 294 -1.52 14.15 7.94
CA SER A 294 -1.00 14.34 9.29
C SER A 294 0.49 14.74 9.29
N SER A 295 1.01 15.12 10.45
CA SER A 295 2.43 15.49 10.59
C SER A 295 2.99 15.20 11.98
N THR A 296 4.31 15.13 12.07
CA THR A 296 5.07 15.07 13.34
C THR A 296 6.21 16.07 13.30
N SER A 297 6.52 16.69 14.43
CA SER A 297 7.62 17.65 14.57
C SER A 297 8.64 17.23 15.63
N PHE A 298 9.91 17.54 15.40
CA PHE A 298 11.01 17.29 16.34
C PHE A 298 11.91 18.52 16.43
N ARG A 299 12.54 18.72 17.59
CA ARG A 299 13.75 19.55 17.63
C ARG A 299 14.93 18.70 17.16
N LEU A 300 15.88 19.31 16.47
CA LEU A 300 17.04 18.59 15.92
C LEU A 300 17.87 17.91 17.03
N ARG A 301 17.95 18.50 18.22
CA ARG A 301 18.60 17.87 19.40
C ARG A 301 17.94 16.57 19.87
N ASP A 302 16.67 16.35 19.53
CA ASP A 302 15.91 15.15 19.91
C ASP A 302 16.01 14.07 18.80
N CYS A 303 16.57 14.41 17.63
CA CYS A 303 16.85 13.45 16.57
C CYS A 303 18.02 12.56 16.96
N ARG A 304 17.81 11.24 16.82
CA ARG A 304 18.79 10.21 17.20
C ARG A 304 19.91 10.12 16.17
N ILE A 305 21.09 9.72 16.62
CA ILE A 305 22.25 9.46 15.75
C ILE A 305 22.31 7.96 15.49
N ALA A 306 22.23 7.56 14.22
CA ALA A 306 22.37 6.18 13.82
C ALA A 306 23.85 5.83 13.57
N GLY A 307 24.36 4.82 14.27
CA GLY A 307 25.77 4.41 14.16
C GLY A 307 26.11 3.58 12.92
N GLN A 308 25.19 2.76 12.42
CA GLN A 308 25.38 1.94 11.21
C GLN A 308 24.16 2.00 10.28
N VAL A 309 24.39 1.62 9.02
CA VAL A 309 23.46 1.70 7.88
C VAL A 309 22.70 0.40 7.57
N GLN A 310 23.06 -0.69 8.22
CA GLN A 310 22.54 -2.05 7.97
C GLN A 310 21.90 -2.57 9.23
N ILE A 311 20.78 -3.29 9.13
CA ILE A 311 20.11 -3.96 10.24
C ILE A 311 20.18 -5.49 10.06
N PHE A 312 19.94 -6.27 11.12
CA PHE A 312 19.92 -7.75 11.04
C PHE A 312 21.14 -8.39 10.34
N LYS A 313 22.33 -8.05 10.85
CA LYS A 313 23.59 -8.79 10.58
C LYS A 313 23.63 -10.14 11.29
#